data_AF-A0A4P5WGV3-F1
#
_entry.id   AF-A0A4P5WGV3-F1
#
_cell.length_a   1.000
_cell.length_b   1.000
_cell.length_c   1.000
_cell.angle_alpha   90.00
_cell.angle_beta   90.00
_cell.angle_gamma   90.00
#
_symmetry.space_group_name_H-M   'P 1'
#
loop_
_entity.id
_entity.type
_entity.pdbx_description
1 polymer ?
#
loop_
_entity_poly.entity_id
_entity_poly.type
_entity_poly.pdbx_seq_one_letter_code
_entity_poly.pdbx_strand_id
1 'polypeptide(L)'
;MPSAKSTPARDSAGTLVPLDAASDALLRSAIEAVRQHERVAKLNERSAHHTELTEATELCELCHRHLHERAELYEASAAVGKGGHDDAFWHATNTMWHAARDYARRHAECDASSAKLAKHSSEKLGELTLEYELEASALLGLKHAIAAYKKLRPNAA
;
A
#
# COMPACT_ATOMS: atom_id res chain seq x y z
N MET A 1 29.51 11.51 -8.86
CA MET A 1 28.51 11.82 -7.81
C MET A 1 28.84 10.98 -6.59
N PRO A 2 29.23 11.54 -5.44
CA PRO A 2 29.38 10.75 -4.22
C PRO A 2 28.00 10.22 -3.83
N SER A 3 27.85 8.88 -3.82
CA SER A 3 26.63 8.21 -3.38
C SER A 3 26.38 8.60 -1.93
N ALA A 4 25.28 9.32 -1.66
CA ALA A 4 24.85 9.58 -0.30
C ALA A 4 24.80 8.23 0.43
N LYS A 5 25.54 8.09 1.53
CA LYS A 5 25.52 6.87 2.34
C LYS A 5 24.07 6.70 2.82
N SER A 6 23.39 5.66 2.36
CA SER A 6 22.04 5.35 2.81
C SER A 6 22.06 5.08 4.31
N THR A 7 21.32 5.87 5.07
CA THR A 7 21.15 5.65 6.52
C THR A 7 20.30 4.40 6.70
N PRO A 8 20.76 3.40 7.47
CA PRO A 8 20.00 2.17 7.65
C PRO A 8 18.76 2.42 8.51
N ALA A 9 17.65 1.79 8.14
CA ALA A 9 16.38 1.90 8.85
C ALA A 9 16.49 1.50 10.33
N ARG A 10 15.86 2.28 11.22
CA ARG A 10 15.83 2.02 12.66
C ARG A 10 14.40 2.07 13.21
N ASP A 11 14.11 1.22 14.19
CA ASP A 11 12.87 1.24 14.94
C ASP A 11 12.85 2.38 16.00
N SER A 12 11.73 2.51 16.71
CA SER A 12 11.57 3.51 17.77
C SER A 12 12.55 3.37 18.94
N ALA A 13 13.18 2.19 19.09
CA ALA A 13 14.23 1.93 20.07
C ALA A 13 15.64 2.20 19.51
N GLY A 14 15.75 2.65 18.26
CA GLY A 14 17.00 2.92 17.57
C GLY A 14 17.71 1.67 17.02
N THR A 15 17.05 0.51 17.04
CA THR A 15 17.59 -0.77 16.55
C THR A 15 17.46 -0.85 15.05
N LEU A 16 18.48 -1.37 14.37
CA LEU A 16 18.41 -1.62 12.93
C LEU A 16 17.26 -2.57 12.61
N VAL A 17 16.46 -2.22 11.60
CA VAL A 17 15.37 -3.09 11.13
C VAL A 17 15.88 -4.00 10.02
N PRO A 18 15.96 -5.32 10.26
CA PRO A 18 16.34 -6.29 9.23
C PRO A 18 15.41 -6.26 8.02
N LEU A 19 15.94 -6.62 6.84
CA LEU A 19 15.17 -6.56 5.59
C LEU A 19 13.95 -7.48 5.63
N ASP A 20 14.07 -8.70 6.15
CA ASP A 20 12.97 -9.64 6.34
C ASP A 20 11.90 -9.10 7.30
N ALA A 21 12.30 -8.50 8.42
CA ALA A 21 11.37 -7.86 9.36
C ALA A 21 10.61 -6.69 8.71
N ALA A 22 11.28 -5.85 7.91
CA ALA A 22 10.65 -4.77 7.17
C ALA A 22 9.70 -5.31 6.08
N SER A 23 10.09 -6.39 5.41
CA SER A 23 9.30 -7.08 4.38
C SER A 23 8.01 -7.68 4.95
N ASP A 24 8.10 -8.36 6.09
CA ASP A 24 6.95 -8.93 6.80
C ASP A 24 6.03 -7.84 7.37
N ALA A 25 6.59 -6.72 7.83
CA ALA A 25 5.80 -5.56 8.24
C ALA A 25 5.03 -4.95 7.06
N LEU A 26 5.67 -4.82 5.89
CA LEU A 26 5.02 -4.38 4.66
C LEU A 26 3.94 -5.35 4.19
N LEU A 27 4.16 -6.66 4.29
CA LEU A 27 3.13 -7.65 3.99
C LEU A 27 1.88 -7.43 4.84
N ARG A 28 2.05 -7.31 6.17
CA ARG A 28 0.93 -7.16 7.11
C ARG A 28 0.16 -5.87 6.87
N SER A 29 0.85 -4.76 6.61
CA SER A 29 0.17 -3.50 6.27
C SER A 29 -0.55 -3.58 4.93
N ALA A 30 0.02 -4.26 3.93
CA ALA A 30 -0.60 -4.44 2.62
C ALA A 30 -1.88 -5.29 2.69
N ILE A 31 -1.85 -6.39 3.46
CA ILE A 31 -3.04 -7.23 3.70
C ILE A 31 -4.15 -6.40 4.35
N GLU A 32 -3.82 -5.61 5.38
CA GLU A 32 -4.81 -4.83 6.11
C GLU A 32 -5.37 -3.68 5.26
N ALA A 33 -4.53 -3.00 4.47
CA ALA A 33 -4.97 -1.97 3.52
C ALA A 33 -5.96 -2.53 2.48
N VAL A 34 -5.67 -3.70 1.92
CA VAL A 34 -6.58 -4.39 0.99
C VAL A 34 -7.89 -4.74 1.68
N ARG A 35 -7.82 -5.30 2.90
CA ARG A 35 -8.99 -5.72 3.67
C ARG A 35 -9.92 -4.54 3.97
N GLN A 36 -9.38 -3.40 4.41
CA GLN A 36 -10.19 -2.23 4.74
C GLN A 36 -10.77 -1.57 3.49
N HIS A 37 -10.04 -1.53 2.38
CA HIS A 37 -10.60 -1.08 1.09
C HIS A 37 -11.81 -1.94 0.68
N GLU A 38 -11.68 -3.27 0.73
CA GLU A 38 -12.80 -4.17 0.43
C GLU A 38 -13.97 -4.03 1.41
N ARG A 39 -13.68 -3.69 2.68
CA ARG A 39 -14.72 -3.43 3.67
C ARG A 39 -15.53 -2.18 3.30
N VAL A 40 -14.88 -1.08 2.96
CA VAL A 40 -15.54 0.16 2.51
C VAL A 40 -16.39 -0.11 1.26
N ALA A 41 -15.85 -0.83 0.27
CA ALA A 41 -16.59 -1.20 -0.93
C ALA A 41 -17.87 -1.99 -0.60
N LYS A 42 -17.79 -3.01 0.28
CA LYS A 42 -18.95 -3.80 0.72
C LYS A 42 -19.99 -2.99 1.49
N LEU A 43 -19.56 -2.01 2.27
CA LEU A 43 -20.49 -1.13 3.00
C LEU A 43 -21.23 -0.20 2.02
N ASN A 44 -20.53 0.33 1.02
CA ASN A 44 -21.15 1.09 -0.06
C ASN A 44 -22.19 0.26 -0.83
N GLU A 45 -21.85 -0.97 -1.22
CA GLU A 45 -22.79 -1.89 -1.91
C GLU A 45 -24.06 -2.16 -1.10
N ARG A 46 -23.95 -2.22 0.22
CA ARG A 46 -25.07 -2.47 1.14
C ARG A 46 -25.87 -1.24 1.49
N SER A 47 -25.50 -0.06 0.97
CA SER A 47 -26.08 1.22 1.40
C SER A 47 -26.05 1.37 2.92
N ALA A 48 -24.90 1.04 3.52
CA ALA A 48 -24.67 1.14 4.96
C ALA A 48 -24.99 2.54 5.49
N HIS A 49 -25.26 2.64 6.79
CA HIS A 49 -25.54 3.93 7.40
C HIS A 49 -24.36 4.89 7.22
N HIS A 50 -24.63 6.18 7.00
CA HIS A 50 -23.58 7.16 6.71
C HIS A 50 -22.45 7.16 7.75
N THR A 51 -22.79 7.11 9.04
CA THR A 51 -21.80 7.03 10.13
C THR A 51 -20.91 5.79 10.02
N GLU A 52 -21.48 4.62 9.71
CA GLU A 52 -20.71 3.37 9.57
C GLU A 52 -19.75 3.46 8.38
N LEU A 53 -20.19 4.07 7.27
CA LEU A 53 -19.36 4.30 6.09
C LEU A 53 -18.22 5.28 6.40
N THR A 54 -18.50 6.37 7.12
CA THR A 54 -17.48 7.35 7.54
C THR A 54 -16.43 6.70 8.42
N GLU A 55 -16.84 5.99 9.47
CA GLU A 55 -15.91 5.29 10.38
C GLU A 55 -15.05 4.24 9.65
N ALA A 56 -15.64 3.50 8.71
CA ALA A 56 -14.89 2.54 7.90
C ALA A 56 -13.89 3.21 6.94
N THR A 57 -14.25 4.38 6.40
CA THR A 57 -13.36 5.18 5.53
C THR A 57 -12.17 5.71 6.32
N GLU A 58 -12.39 6.28 7.51
CA GLU A 58 -11.32 6.76 8.39
C GLU A 58 -10.34 5.64 8.77
N LEU A 59 -10.84 4.42 9.03
CA LEU A 59 -10.00 3.27 9.28
C LEU A 59 -9.20 2.85 8.03
N CYS A 60 -9.82 2.90 6.85
CA CYS A 60 -9.15 2.62 5.59
C CYS A 60 -7.98 3.59 5.35
N GLU A 61 -8.19 4.89 5.58
CA GLU A 61 -7.15 5.92 5.49
C GLU A 61 -6.00 5.67 6.47
N LEU A 62 -6.30 5.28 7.71
CA LEU A 62 -5.28 4.91 8.70
C LEU A 62 -4.42 3.73 8.19
N CYS A 63 -5.04 2.71 7.61
CA CYS A 63 -4.34 1.56 7.05
C CYS A 63 -3.46 1.94 5.85
N HIS A 64 -3.87 2.90 5.02
CA HIS A 64 -3.06 3.37 3.90
C HIS A 64 -1.87 4.22 4.34
N ARG A 65 -2.04 5.07 5.36
CA ARG A 65 -0.90 5.74 6.00
C ARG A 65 0.09 4.72 6.54
N HIS A 66 -0.40 3.67 7.20
CA HIS A 66 0.47 2.61 7.68
C HIS A 66 1.18 1.85 6.54
N LEU A 67 0.48 1.56 5.44
CA LEU A 67 1.07 0.95 4.24
C LEU A 67 2.21 1.81 3.68
N HIS A 68 2.00 3.12 3.59
CA HIS A 68 3.01 4.07 3.13
C HIS A 68 4.26 4.05 4.02
N GLU A 69 4.09 4.20 5.34
CA GLU A 69 5.22 4.16 6.28
C GLU A 69 6.00 2.84 6.23
N ARG A 70 5.31 1.70 6.05
CA ARG A 70 5.99 0.40 5.92
C ARG A 70 6.73 0.27 4.59
N ALA A 71 6.24 0.89 3.52
CA ALA A 71 6.94 0.92 2.23
C ALA A 71 8.22 1.76 2.31
N GLU A 72 8.21 2.89 3.02
CA GLU A 72 9.41 3.69 3.29
C GLU A 72 10.42 2.94 4.17
N LEU A 73 9.93 2.26 5.21
CA LEU A 73 10.77 1.43 6.08
C LEU A 73 11.47 0.32 5.27
N TYR A 74 10.74 -0.37 4.41
CA TYR A 74 11.31 -1.37 3.53
C TYR A 74 12.36 -0.77 2.59
N GLU A 75 12.10 0.38 1.96
CA GLU A 75 13.05 1.03 1.07
C GLU A 75 14.37 1.36 1.79
N ALA A 76 14.29 1.90 3.00
CA ALA A 76 15.45 2.19 3.83
C ALA A 76 16.22 0.92 4.25
N SER A 77 15.54 -0.19 4.56
CA SER A 77 16.17 -1.49 4.84
C SER A 77 16.78 -2.12 3.58
N ALA A 78 16.11 -2.02 2.44
CA ALA A 78 16.53 -2.62 1.17
C ALA A 78 17.80 -1.95 0.61
N ALA A 79 17.96 -0.65 0.84
CA ALA A 79 19.13 0.12 0.43
C ALA A 79 20.44 -0.39 1.05
N VAL A 80 20.37 -1.01 2.23
CA VAL A 80 21.53 -1.61 2.93
C VAL A 80 21.53 -3.15 2.91
N GLY A 81 20.39 -3.77 2.67
CA GLY A 81 20.22 -5.24 2.69
C GLY A 81 20.40 -5.95 1.35
N LYS A 82 20.73 -5.24 0.26
CA LYS A 82 20.87 -5.82 -1.08
C LYS A 82 21.92 -6.93 -1.10
N GLY A 83 21.55 -8.10 -1.62
CA GLY A 83 22.41 -9.29 -1.69
C GLY A 83 22.50 -10.10 -0.40
N GLY A 84 21.77 -9.71 0.66
CA GLY A 84 21.71 -10.46 1.93
C GLY A 84 20.69 -11.60 1.95
N HIS A 85 19.90 -11.75 0.90
CA HIS A 85 18.82 -12.76 0.77
C HIS A 85 18.83 -13.36 -0.64
N ASP A 86 18.12 -14.48 -0.83
CA ASP A 86 17.97 -15.09 -2.14
C ASP A 86 17.18 -14.21 -3.12
N ASP A 87 17.40 -14.44 -4.41
CA ASP A 87 16.80 -13.64 -5.49
C ASP A 87 15.27 -13.73 -5.50
N ALA A 88 14.69 -14.88 -5.14
CA ALA A 88 13.25 -15.07 -5.16
C ALA A 88 12.56 -14.20 -4.09
N PHE A 89 13.10 -14.18 -2.87
CA PHE A 89 12.70 -13.28 -1.81
C PHE A 89 12.86 -11.82 -2.26
N TRP A 90 14.04 -11.45 -2.76
CA TRP A 90 14.34 -10.08 -3.18
C TRP A 90 13.34 -9.58 -4.23
N HIS A 91 13.07 -10.38 -5.27
CA HIS A 91 12.14 -10.00 -6.33
C HIS A 91 10.69 -9.95 -5.86
N ALA A 92 10.26 -10.89 -5.03
CA ALA A 92 8.89 -10.91 -4.50
C ALA A 92 8.62 -9.68 -3.62
N THR A 93 9.54 -9.33 -2.72
CA THR A 93 9.34 -8.15 -1.86
C THR A 93 9.41 -6.85 -2.65
N ASN A 94 10.34 -6.71 -3.60
CA ASN A 94 10.38 -5.51 -4.45
C ASN A 94 9.11 -5.36 -5.30
N THR A 95 8.56 -6.46 -5.80
CA THR A 95 7.28 -6.45 -6.51
C THR A 95 6.15 -5.97 -5.60
N MET A 96 6.10 -6.47 -4.36
CA MET A 96 5.11 -6.03 -3.36
C MET A 96 5.29 -4.56 -2.98
N TRP A 97 6.52 -4.09 -2.81
CA TRP A 97 6.83 -2.70 -2.53
C TRP A 97 6.40 -1.75 -3.65
N HIS A 98 6.71 -2.09 -4.91
CA HIS A 98 6.25 -1.30 -6.05
C HIS A 98 4.73 -1.26 -6.14
N ALA A 99 4.05 -2.41 -5.99
CA ALA A 99 2.60 -2.48 -6.03
C ALA A 99 1.94 -1.70 -4.88
N ALA A 100 2.53 -1.75 -3.67
CA ALA A 100 2.03 -1.01 -2.51
C ALA A 100 2.12 0.50 -2.73
N ARG A 101 3.25 0.98 -3.27
CA ARG A 101 3.45 2.41 -3.58
C ARG A 101 2.52 2.89 -4.68
N ASP A 102 2.33 2.10 -5.73
CA ASP A 102 1.42 2.45 -6.82
C ASP A 102 -0.02 2.54 -6.33
N TYR A 103 -0.47 1.54 -5.56
CA TYR A 103 -1.81 1.54 -4.95
C TYR A 103 -2.01 2.75 -4.02
N ALA A 104 -1.08 3.02 -3.10
CA ALA A 104 -1.21 4.16 -2.17
C ALA A 104 -1.28 5.51 -2.93
N ARG A 105 -0.50 5.65 -4.01
CA ARG A 105 -0.54 6.84 -4.86
C ARG A 105 -1.88 6.98 -5.57
N ARG A 106 -2.38 5.91 -6.20
CA ARG A 106 -3.67 5.89 -6.91
C ARG A 106 -4.84 6.19 -5.98
N HIS A 107 -4.84 5.60 -4.78
CA HIS A 107 -5.88 5.88 -3.79
C HIS A 107 -5.94 7.37 -3.42
N ALA A 108 -4.78 7.97 -3.12
CA ALA A 108 -4.70 9.40 -2.80
C ALA A 108 -5.13 10.31 -3.97
N GLU A 109 -4.81 9.91 -5.21
CA GLU A 109 -5.25 10.61 -6.42
C GLU A 109 -6.77 10.53 -6.62
N CYS A 110 -7.38 9.36 -6.39
CA CYS A 110 -8.83 9.16 -6.42
C CYS A 110 -9.53 10.02 -5.37
N ASP A 111 -9.10 9.98 -4.11
CA ASP A 111 -9.70 10.78 -3.03
C ASP A 111 -9.63 12.28 -3.32
N ALA A 112 -8.46 12.75 -3.78
CA ALA A 112 -8.26 14.15 -4.14
C ALA A 112 -9.14 14.58 -5.33
N SER A 113 -9.39 13.68 -6.29
CA SER A 113 -10.24 13.93 -7.45
C SER A 113 -11.72 13.95 -7.06
N SER A 114 -12.14 13.01 -6.22
CA SER A 114 -13.49 12.92 -5.65
C SER A 114 -13.85 14.15 -4.82
N ALA A 115 -12.94 14.64 -3.98
CA ALA A 115 -13.16 15.85 -3.19
C ALA A 115 -13.35 17.13 -4.04
N LYS A 116 -12.79 17.17 -5.25
CA LYS A 116 -12.87 18.33 -6.17
C LYS A 116 -14.13 18.35 -7.05
N LEU A 117 -15.02 17.37 -6.89
CA LEU A 117 -16.18 17.16 -7.75
C LEU A 117 -17.37 18.11 -7.43
N ALA A 118 -17.11 19.40 -7.19
CA ALA A 118 -18.14 20.39 -6.82
C ALA A 118 -18.89 21.01 -8.03
N LYS A 119 -18.32 20.92 -9.26
CA LYS A 119 -18.96 21.40 -10.51
C LYS A 119 -18.72 20.37 -11.62
N HIS A 120 -19.76 19.60 -11.92
CA HIS A 120 -19.72 18.45 -12.83
C HIS A 120 -19.67 18.88 -14.30
N SER A 121 -18.71 18.36 -15.05
CA SER A 121 -18.76 18.25 -16.51
C SER A 121 -18.68 16.76 -16.87
N SER A 122 -19.22 16.37 -18.03
CA SER A 122 -19.11 14.98 -18.50
C SER A 122 -17.65 14.53 -18.61
N GLU A 123 -16.75 15.45 -18.94
CA GLU A 123 -15.31 15.24 -19.00
C GLU A 123 -14.73 14.87 -17.63
N LYS A 124 -15.02 15.66 -16.58
CA LYS A 124 -14.56 15.38 -15.20
C LYS A 124 -15.09 14.07 -14.64
N LEU A 125 -16.31 13.68 -15.00
CA LEU A 125 -16.85 12.37 -14.61
C LEU A 125 -16.13 11.22 -15.33
N GLY A 126 -15.73 11.43 -16.59
CA GLY A 126 -14.92 10.47 -17.33
C GLY A 126 -13.52 10.32 -16.74
N GLU A 127 -12.86 11.43 -16.41
CA GLU A 127 -11.56 11.45 -15.71
C GLU A 127 -11.64 10.71 -14.38
N LEU A 128 -12.66 11.01 -13.56
CA LEU A 128 -12.84 10.34 -12.27
C LEU A 128 -13.07 8.83 -12.43
N THR A 129 -13.83 8.43 -13.45
CA THR A 129 -14.06 7.00 -13.75
C THR A 129 -12.75 6.30 -14.07
N LEU A 130 -11.90 6.92 -14.90
CA LEU A 130 -10.59 6.38 -15.23
C LEU A 130 -9.68 6.26 -14.00
N GLU A 131 -9.67 7.26 -13.11
CA GLU A 131 -8.89 7.16 -11.87
C GLU A 131 -9.32 5.98 -11.01
N TYR A 132 -10.63 5.76 -10.84
CA TYR A 132 -11.15 4.59 -10.12
C TYR A 132 -10.76 3.25 -10.79
N GLU A 133 -10.75 3.17 -12.12
CA GLU A 133 -10.27 1.97 -12.84
C GLU A 133 -8.77 1.72 -12.62
N LEU A 134 -7.96 2.79 -12.58
CA LEU A 134 -6.53 2.71 -12.31
C LEU A 134 -6.24 2.29 -10.86
N GLU A 135 -6.99 2.82 -9.89
CA GLU A 135 -6.91 2.39 -8.49
C GLU A 135 -7.29 0.92 -8.33
N ALA A 136 -8.39 0.47 -8.94
CA ALA A 136 -8.81 -0.93 -8.89
C ALA A 136 -7.75 -1.86 -9.50
N SER A 137 -7.12 -1.44 -10.59
CA SER A 137 -6.02 -2.16 -11.23
C SER A 137 -4.78 -2.26 -10.33
N ALA A 138 -4.41 -1.16 -9.66
CA ALA A 138 -3.30 -1.15 -8.70
C ALA A 138 -3.59 -2.03 -7.47
N LEU A 139 -4.82 -2.01 -6.96
CA LEU A 139 -5.26 -2.87 -5.87
C LEU A 139 -5.16 -4.37 -6.25
N LEU A 140 -5.57 -4.72 -7.47
CA LEU A 140 -5.41 -6.09 -7.99
C LEU A 140 -3.93 -6.48 -8.11
N GLY A 141 -3.08 -5.58 -8.60
CA GLY A 141 -1.63 -5.77 -8.63
C GLY A 141 -1.04 -6.04 -7.25
N LEU A 142 -1.46 -5.27 -6.24
CA LEU A 142 -1.05 -5.46 -4.85
C LEU A 142 -1.49 -6.83 -4.31
N LYS A 143 -2.73 -7.26 -4.58
CA LYS A 143 -3.22 -8.61 -4.20
C LYS A 143 -2.37 -9.73 -4.79
N HIS A 144 -2.00 -9.61 -6.07
CA HIS A 144 -1.12 -10.59 -6.70
C HIS A 144 0.27 -10.62 -6.07
N ALA A 145 0.84 -9.46 -5.76
CA ALA A 145 2.15 -9.36 -5.12
C ALA A 145 2.15 -9.92 -3.69
N ILE A 146 1.11 -9.64 -2.90
CA ILE A 146 0.88 -10.25 -1.57
C ILE A 146 0.85 -11.77 -1.69
N ALA A 147 0.05 -12.30 -2.63
CA ALA A 147 -0.07 -13.75 -2.81
C ALA A 147 1.26 -14.40 -3.21
N ALA A 148 2.07 -13.74 -4.03
CA ALA A 148 3.40 -14.20 -4.40
C ALA A 148 4.35 -14.24 -3.20
N TYR A 149 4.40 -13.17 -2.39
CA TYR A 149 5.26 -13.10 -1.21
C TYR A 149 4.84 -14.14 -0.14
N LYS A 150 3.54 -14.30 0.11
CA LYS A 150 3.03 -15.31 1.08
C LYS A 150 3.42 -16.74 0.74
N LYS A 151 3.57 -17.09 -0.55
CA LYS A 151 4.04 -18.42 -0.95
C LYS A 151 5.47 -18.69 -0.51
N LEU A 152 6.32 -17.65 -0.45
CA LEU A 152 7.70 -17.74 0.00
C LEU A 152 7.79 -17.70 1.53
N ARG A 153 6.92 -16.90 2.19
CA ARG A 153 6.90 -16.74 3.65
C ARG A 153 5.49 -16.91 4.23
N PRO A 154 5.01 -18.16 4.42
CA PRO A 154 3.64 -18.41 4.87
C PRO A 154 3.34 -17.90 6.29
N ASN A 155 4.36 -17.81 7.15
CA ASN A 155 4.24 -17.36 8.55
C ASN A 155 4.48 -15.85 8.74
N ALA A 156 4.61 -15.08 7.65
CA ALA A 156 4.89 -13.64 7.72
C ALA A 156 3.64 -12.77 7.88
N ALA A 157 2.44 -13.35 7.65
CA ALA A 157 1.15 -12.66 7.73
C ALA A 157 0.65 -12.56 9.17
#